data_AF-A0AA41D8Z1-F1
#
_entry.id   AF-A0AA41D8Z1-F1
#
_cell.length_a   1.000
_cell.length_b   1.000
_cell.length_c   1.000
_cell.angle_alpha   90.00
_cell.angle_beta   90.00
_cell.angle_gamma   90.00
#
_symmetry.space_group_name_H-M   'P 1'
#
loop_
_entity.id
_entity.type
_entity.pdbx_description
1 polymer ?
#
loop_
_entity_poly.entity_id
_entity_poly.type
_entity_poly.pdbx_seq_one_letter_code
_entity_poly.pdbx_strand_id
1 'polypeptide(L)'
;MYLKKFEYFILDSSVAGTLLLMALAIRIEAINAGFDQFSSNIIFISVFIISTGLYISMQIALYEIIIYLCHHSKSLSIHEHLNDSVIASEQAFMEYEKLRSNTIIEQKRTNYKKLELVHIYIHQTMAAYTSQENLQRLCAYISDFFQDKTAIDIIPIKVDSKLKAIDVMHLGWNIGKALGKRRSYTAEFIKKVFADTMKENEINTIIKKMSHSETECLIKLNPDIIQ
;
A
#
# COMPACT_ATOMS: atom_id res chain seq x y z
N MET A 1 0.15 -8.84 16.72
CA MET A 1 1.46 -8.83 16.03
C MET A 1 2.48 -7.90 16.70
N TYR A 2 2.09 -6.72 17.20
CA TYR A 2 3.00 -5.79 17.89
C TYR A 2 3.51 -6.27 19.27
N LEU A 3 2.72 -7.01 20.04
CA LEU A 3 3.13 -7.51 21.38
C LEU A 3 4.34 -8.44 21.35
N LYS A 4 4.37 -9.43 20.44
CA LYS A 4 5.51 -10.36 20.33
C LYS A 4 6.81 -9.64 19.96
N LYS A 5 6.74 -8.62 19.09
CA LYS A 5 7.93 -7.84 18.69
C LYS A 5 8.51 -7.04 19.86
N PHE A 6 7.67 -6.61 20.79
CA PHE A 6 8.07 -5.88 21.99
C PHE A 6 8.75 -6.79 23.03
N GLU A 7 8.25 -8.03 23.21
CA GLU A 7 8.84 -9.01 24.13
C GLU A 7 10.26 -9.43 23.72
N TYR A 8 10.50 -9.68 22.43
CA TYR A 8 11.85 -9.97 21.92
C TYR A 8 12.82 -8.80 22.15
N PHE A 9 12.35 -7.57 21.92
CA PHE A 9 13.17 -6.38 22.16
C PHE A 9 13.57 -6.23 23.63
N ILE A 10 12.66 -6.53 24.56
CA ILE A 10 12.96 -6.50 26.00
C ILE A 10 14.00 -7.57 26.36
N LEU A 11 13.85 -8.79 25.84
CA LEU A 11 14.75 -9.89 26.15
C LEU A 11 16.18 -9.63 25.65
N ASP A 12 16.32 -9.17 24.40
CA ASP A 12 17.64 -8.88 23.81
C ASP A 12 18.32 -7.68 24.51
N SER A 13 17.54 -6.66 24.86
CA SER A 13 18.03 -5.51 25.63
C SER A 13 18.51 -5.90 27.03
N SER A 14 17.81 -6.84 27.69
CA SER A 14 18.23 -7.38 28.99
C SER A 14 19.57 -8.13 28.92
N VAL A 15 19.75 -8.99 27.89
CA VAL A 15 21.00 -9.73 27.69
C VAL A 15 22.17 -8.80 27.32
N ALA A 16 21.93 -7.79 26.49
CA ALA A 16 22.95 -6.77 26.21
C ALA A 16 23.40 -6.05 27.49
N GLY A 17 22.46 -5.75 28.40
CA GLY A 17 22.75 -5.16 29.70
C GLY A 17 23.64 -6.05 30.59
N THR A 18 23.38 -7.36 30.64
CA THR A 18 24.18 -8.29 31.47
C THR A 18 25.60 -8.47 30.92
N LEU A 19 25.77 -8.53 29.60
CA LEU A 19 27.09 -8.59 28.97
C LEU A 19 27.93 -7.33 29.27
N LEU A 20 27.29 -6.15 29.25
CA LEU A 20 27.95 -4.90 29.61
C LEU A 20 28.43 -4.90 31.07
N LEU A 21 27.57 -5.34 32.00
CA LEU A 21 27.92 -5.43 33.42
C LEU A 21 29.06 -6.44 33.68
N MET A 22 29.06 -7.57 32.96
CA MET A 22 30.13 -8.57 33.06
C MET A 22 31.47 -8.01 32.56
N ALA A 23 31.47 -7.30 31.43
CA ALA A 23 32.67 -6.63 30.93
C ALA A 23 33.19 -5.57 31.92
N LEU A 24 32.29 -4.80 32.56
CA LEU A 24 32.66 -3.84 33.61
C LEU A 24 33.26 -4.53 34.85
N ALA A 25 32.74 -5.69 35.25
CA ALA A 25 33.31 -6.47 36.36
C ALA A 25 34.74 -6.93 36.04
N ILE A 26 34.98 -7.45 34.83
CA ILE A 26 36.33 -7.85 34.37
C ILE A 26 37.28 -6.64 34.34
N ARG A 27 36.78 -5.47 33.92
CA ARG A 27 37.54 -4.22 33.94
C ARG A 27 37.99 -3.84 35.35
N ILE A 28 37.10 -3.97 36.34
CA ILE A 28 37.40 -3.71 37.76
C ILE A 28 38.48 -4.68 38.25
N GLU A 29 38.36 -5.97 37.91
CA GLU A 29 39.33 -6.98 38.30
C GLU A 29 40.72 -6.73 37.68
N ALA A 30 40.78 -6.26 36.43
CA ALA A 30 42.04 -5.86 35.80
C ALA A 30 42.70 -4.70 36.56
N ILE A 31 41.93 -3.70 37.01
CA ILE A 31 42.48 -2.60 37.82
C ILE A 31 42.99 -3.13 39.16
N ASN A 32 42.24 -4.02 39.81
CA ASN A 32 42.64 -4.63 41.09
C ASN A 32 43.92 -5.48 40.95
N ALA A 33 44.12 -6.11 39.79
CA ALA A 33 45.33 -6.85 39.45
C ALA A 33 46.53 -5.95 39.09
N GLY A 34 46.36 -4.61 39.13
CA GLY A 34 47.42 -3.64 38.92
C GLY A 34 47.60 -3.16 37.48
N PHE A 35 46.65 -3.47 36.57
CA PHE A 35 46.67 -2.90 35.22
C PHE A 35 46.35 -1.40 35.26
N ASP A 36 47.02 -0.63 34.39
CA ASP A 36 46.75 0.80 34.26
C ASP A 36 45.39 1.07 33.59
N GLN A 37 44.92 2.31 33.70
CA GLN A 37 43.61 2.73 33.23
C GLN A 37 43.41 2.55 31.71
N PHE A 38 44.47 2.73 30.91
CA PHE A 38 44.40 2.56 29.46
C PHE A 38 44.30 1.07 29.13
N SER A 39 45.16 0.24 29.70
CA SER A 39 45.14 -1.22 29.51
C SER A 39 43.81 -1.84 29.95
N SER A 40 43.28 -1.43 31.11
CA SER A 40 41.97 -1.89 31.60
C SER A 40 40.82 -1.50 30.66
N ASN A 41 40.86 -0.31 30.06
CA ASN A 41 39.85 0.10 29.07
C ASN A 41 39.93 -0.72 27.77
N ILE A 42 41.13 -1.07 27.32
CA ILE A 42 41.32 -1.97 26.15
C ILE A 42 40.79 -3.37 26.46
N ILE A 43 41.02 -3.89 27.66
CA ILE A 43 40.46 -5.17 28.12
C ILE A 43 38.93 -5.11 28.13
N PHE A 44 38.34 -4.04 28.66
CA PHE A 44 36.89 -3.85 28.65
C PHE A 44 36.27 -3.91 27.26
N ILE A 45 36.82 -3.13 26.30
CA ILE A 45 36.29 -3.05 24.94
C ILE A 45 36.45 -4.39 24.22
N SER A 46 37.61 -5.04 24.36
CA SER A 46 37.87 -6.32 23.71
C SER A 46 36.94 -7.42 24.22
N VAL A 47 36.75 -7.52 25.54
CA VAL A 47 35.82 -8.47 26.15
C VAL A 47 34.38 -8.20 25.68
N PHE A 48 33.95 -6.94 25.69
CA PHE A 48 32.58 -6.60 25.27
C PHE A 48 32.31 -6.98 23.81
N ILE A 49 33.23 -6.66 22.89
CA ILE A 49 33.09 -7.01 21.46
C ILE A 49 33.05 -8.54 21.26
N ILE A 50 33.96 -9.27 21.91
CA ILE A 50 34.03 -10.73 21.80
C ILE A 50 32.74 -11.36 22.33
N SER A 51 32.27 -10.95 23.50
CA SER A 51 31.05 -11.47 24.11
C SER A 51 29.80 -11.17 23.27
N THR A 52 29.68 -9.98 22.68
CA THR A 52 28.57 -9.66 21.78
C THR A 52 28.63 -10.50 20.50
N GLY A 53 29.81 -10.70 19.92
CA GLY A 53 29.99 -11.55 18.73
C GLY A 53 29.61 -13.01 18.99
N LEU A 54 29.99 -13.55 20.14
CA LEU A 54 29.61 -14.90 20.57
C LEU A 54 28.11 -15.03 20.77
N TYR A 55 27.46 -14.03 21.38
CA TYR A 55 26.00 -14.01 21.55
C TYR A 55 25.26 -14.04 20.20
N ILE A 56 25.67 -13.20 19.24
CA ILE A 56 25.05 -13.20 17.90
C ILE A 56 25.26 -14.54 17.20
N SER A 57 26.48 -15.10 17.27
CA SER A 57 26.80 -16.39 16.68
C SER A 57 25.96 -17.52 17.26
N MET A 58 25.73 -17.50 18.59
CA MET A 58 24.86 -18.44 19.29
C MET A 58 23.40 -18.30 18.84
N GLN A 59 22.88 -17.08 18.69
CA GLN A 59 21.51 -16.84 18.22
C GLN A 59 21.27 -17.41 16.82
N ILE A 60 22.22 -17.21 15.90
CA ILE A 60 22.15 -17.76 14.55
C ILE A 60 22.14 -19.29 14.58
N ALA A 61 23.06 -19.91 15.33
CA ALA A 61 23.12 -21.36 15.47
C ALA A 61 21.85 -21.95 16.09
N LEU A 62 21.29 -21.31 17.13
CA LEU A 62 20.03 -21.74 17.73
C LEU A 62 18.86 -21.65 16.75
N TYR A 63 18.80 -20.60 15.93
CA TYR A 63 17.77 -20.45 14.90
C TYR A 63 17.85 -21.58 13.86
N GLU A 64 19.05 -21.90 13.39
CA GLU A 64 19.28 -23.01 12.47
C GLU A 64 18.93 -24.37 13.09
N ILE A 65 19.29 -24.60 14.36
CA ILE A 65 18.94 -25.81 15.10
C ILE A 65 17.42 -25.91 15.30
N ILE A 66 16.73 -24.82 15.63
CA ILE A 66 15.27 -24.81 15.77
C ILE A 66 14.61 -25.15 14.44
N ILE A 67 15.07 -24.59 13.32
CA ILE A 67 14.57 -24.93 11.98
C ILE A 67 14.84 -26.41 11.68
N TYR A 68 16.06 -26.88 11.93
CA TYR A 68 16.45 -28.27 11.71
C TYR A 68 15.60 -29.24 12.54
N LEU A 69 15.37 -28.94 13.82
CA LEU A 69 14.54 -29.74 14.72
C LEU A 69 13.06 -29.66 14.36
N CYS A 70 12.54 -28.51 13.96
CA CYS A 70 11.18 -28.39 13.43
C CYS A 70 10.99 -29.20 12.14
N HIS A 71 12.01 -29.25 11.29
CA HIS A 71 12.00 -30.04 10.06
C HIS A 71 12.14 -31.54 10.34
N HIS A 72 13.04 -31.93 11.24
CA HIS A 72 13.34 -33.33 11.57
C HIS A 72 12.29 -33.99 12.48
N SER A 73 11.76 -33.27 13.48
CA SER A 73 10.65 -33.73 14.32
C SER A 73 9.39 -34.00 13.50
N LYS A 74 9.24 -33.32 12.36
CA LYS A 74 8.17 -33.61 11.42
C LYS A 74 8.40 -34.99 10.79
N SER A 75 9.62 -35.37 10.39
CA SER A 75 9.91 -36.62 9.66
C SER A 75 9.66 -37.96 10.37
N LEU A 76 9.65 -38.01 11.71
CA LEU A 76 9.63 -39.29 12.46
C LEU A 76 8.23 -39.77 12.86
N SER A 77 7.25 -38.86 12.98
CA SER A 77 5.83 -39.20 13.20
C SER A 77 5.06 -39.45 11.91
N ILE A 78 5.76 -39.40 10.76
CA ILE A 78 5.16 -39.30 9.44
C ILE A 78 4.76 -40.64 8.84
N HIS A 79 5.49 -41.71 9.13
CA HIS A 79 5.45 -42.89 8.27
C HIS A 79 4.15 -43.72 8.34
N GLU A 80 3.26 -43.49 9.31
CA GLU A 80 2.03 -44.27 9.48
C GLU A 80 0.73 -43.46 9.31
N HIS A 81 0.78 -42.11 9.35
CA HIS A 81 -0.42 -41.24 9.34
C HIS A 81 -0.42 -40.09 8.31
N LEU A 82 0.55 -40.01 7.38
CA LEU A 82 0.71 -38.83 6.51
C LEU A 82 0.10 -38.84 5.12
N ASN A 83 -0.31 -39.99 4.59
CA ASN A 83 -0.85 -39.95 3.22
C ASN A 83 -2.14 -39.11 3.18
N ASP A 84 -3.00 -39.20 4.18
CA ASP A 84 -4.27 -38.46 4.20
C ASP A 84 -4.12 -37.00 4.69
N SER A 85 -3.20 -36.72 5.61
CA SER A 85 -3.07 -35.38 6.20
C SER A 85 -2.23 -34.40 5.37
N VAL A 86 -1.24 -34.86 4.60
CA VAL A 86 -0.51 -34.00 3.65
C VAL A 86 -1.40 -33.61 2.48
N ILE A 87 -2.14 -34.57 1.92
CA ILE A 87 -3.09 -34.31 0.84
C ILE A 87 -4.13 -33.28 1.31
N ALA A 88 -4.68 -33.42 2.52
CA ALA A 88 -5.63 -32.44 3.07
C ALA A 88 -5.00 -31.05 3.31
N SER A 89 -3.76 -30.97 3.80
CA SER A 89 -3.06 -29.68 4.01
C SER A 89 -2.68 -28.99 2.69
N GLU A 90 -2.28 -29.75 1.68
CA GLU A 90 -1.93 -29.23 0.35
C GLU A 90 -3.20 -28.82 -0.42
N GLN A 91 -4.28 -29.60 -0.30
CA GLN A 91 -5.61 -29.22 -0.80
C GLN A 91 -6.13 -27.94 -0.13
N ALA A 92 -6.00 -27.81 1.19
CA ALA A 92 -6.41 -26.60 1.90
C ALA A 92 -5.58 -25.36 1.49
N PHE A 93 -4.27 -25.54 1.25
CA PHE A 93 -3.42 -24.47 0.73
C PHE A 93 -3.81 -24.06 -0.70
N MET A 94 -4.02 -25.03 -1.60
CA MET A 94 -4.50 -24.76 -2.96
C MET A 94 -5.90 -24.12 -2.97
N GLU A 95 -6.80 -24.55 -2.07
CA GLU A 95 -8.13 -23.96 -1.92
C GLU A 95 -8.06 -22.51 -1.43
N TYR A 96 -7.18 -22.21 -0.47
CA TYR A 96 -6.90 -20.85 -0.03
C TYR A 96 -6.33 -19.97 -1.16
N GLU A 97 -5.36 -20.47 -1.93
CA GLU A 97 -4.81 -19.73 -3.07
C GLU A 97 -5.85 -19.50 -4.18
N LYS A 98 -6.70 -20.51 -4.44
CA LYS A 98 -7.83 -20.39 -5.36
C LYS A 98 -8.85 -19.36 -4.88
N LEU A 99 -9.23 -19.39 -3.60
CA LEU A 99 -10.15 -18.41 -3.02
C LEU A 99 -9.57 -16.99 -3.06
N ARG A 100 -8.29 -16.83 -2.71
CA ARG A 100 -7.58 -15.55 -2.80
C ARG A 100 -7.56 -15.03 -4.24
N SER A 101 -7.23 -15.89 -5.20
CA SER A 101 -7.21 -15.54 -6.63
C SER A 101 -8.59 -15.16 -7.15
N ASN A 102 -9.63 -15.94 -6.81
CA ASN A 102 -11.01 -15.66 -7.17
C ASN A 102 -11.48 -14.32 -6.60
N THR A 103 -11.13 -14.01 -5.34
CA THR A 103 -11.48 -12.73 -4.71
C THR A 103 -10.83 -11.54 -5.45
N ILE A 104 -9.55 -11.67 -5.84
CA ILE A 104 -8.86 -10.64 -6.63
C ILE A 104 -9.50 -10.47 -8.02
N ILE A 105 -9.86 -11.57 -8.68
CA ILE A 105 -10.52 -11.56 -10.00
C ILE A 105 -11.90 -10.90 -9.91
N GLU A 106 -12.72 -11.27 -8.93
CA GLU A 106 -14.04 -10.69 -8.74
C GLU A 106 -13.98 -9.21 -8.35
N GLN A 107 -12.98 -8.81 -7.55
CA GLN A 107 -12.74 -7.40 -7.25
C GLN A 107 -12.33 -6.62 -8.50
N LYS A 108 -11.42 -7.16 -9.33
CA LYS A 108 -11.07 -6.57 -10.63
C LYS A 108 -12.28 -6.47 -11.54
N ARG A 109 -13.09 -7.52 -11.63
CA ARG A 109 -14.32 -7.57 -12.42
C ARG A 109 -15.32 -6.49 -11.98
N THR A 110 -15.55 -6.37 -10.68
CA THR A 110 -16.42 -5.34 -10.10
C THR A 110 -15.90 -3.94 -10.40
N ASN A 111 -14.58 -3.74 -10.31
CA ASN A 111 -13.92 -2.49 -10.65
C ASN A 111 -14.05 -2.14 -12.15
N TYR A 112 -13.93 -3.11 -13.06
CA TYR A 112 -14.17 -2.89 -14.50
C TYR A 112 -15.64 -2.58 -14.82
N LYS A 113 -16.60 -3.19 -14.11
CA LYS A 113 -18.03 -2.83 -14.23
C LYS A 113 -18.27 -1.37 -13.86
N LYS A 114 -17.63 -0.85 -12.80
CA LYS A 114 -17.71 0.57 -12.44
C LYS A 114 -17.20 1.47 -13.56
N LEU A 115 -16.09 1.10 -14.19
CA LEU A 115 -15.54 1.85 -15.33
C LEU A 115 -16.50 1.84 -16.53
N GLU A 116 -17.09 0.70 -16.85
CA GLU A 116 -18.08 0.56 -17.92
C GLU A 116 -19.31 1.45 -17.69
N LEU A 117 -19.87 1.45 -16.47
CA LEU A 117 -20.99 2.32 -16.11
C LEU A 117 -20.62 3.81 -16.22
N VAL A 118 -19.39 4.18 -15.84
CA VAL A 118 -18.88 5.54 -16.03
C VAL A 118 -18.78 5.87 -17.53
N HIS A 119 -18.30 4.97 -18.38
CA HIS A 119 -18.27 5.20 -19.84
C HIS A 119 -19.67 5.42 -20.41
N ILE A 120 -20.65 4.60 -20.00
CA ILE A 120 -22.06 4.77 -20.41
C ILE A 120 -22.57 6.16 -20.00
N TYR A 121 -22.37 6.54 -18.73
CA TYR A 121 -22.74 7.85 -18.22
C TYR A 121 -22.08 8.98 -19.02
N ILE A 122 -20.80 8.86 -19.37
CA ILE A 122 -20.08 9.86 -20.15
C ILE A 122 -20.63 9.98 -21.56
N HIS A 123 -20.91 8.86 -22.23
CA HIS A 123 -21.53 8.87 -23.55
C HIS A 123 -22.89 9.56 -23.53
N GLN A 124 -23.74 9.24 -22.56
CA GLN A 124 -25.06 9.85 -22.42
C GLN A 124 -24.99 11.35 -22.09
N THR A 125 -24.04 11.74 -21.24
CA THR A 125 -23.93 13.12 -20.74
C THR A 125 -23.23 14.05 -21.72
N MET A 126 -22.18 13.59 -22.39
CA MET A 126 -21.28 14.44 -23.16
C MET A 126 -21.50 14.40 -24.68
N ALA A 127 -22.30 13.47 -25.21
CA ALA A 127 -22.54 13.35 -26.65
C ALA A 127 -23.13 14.62 -27.29
N ALA A 128 -23.91 15.42 -26.54
CA ALA A 128 -24.49 16.66 -27.04
C ALA A 128 -23.53 17.86 -26.97
N TYR A 129 -22.36 17.73 -26.31
CA TYR A 129 -21.49 18.85 -25.97
C TYR A 129 -20.06 18.71 -26.49
N THR A 130 -19.73 17.64 -27.19
CA THR A 130 -18.41 17.48 -27.81
C THR A 130 -18.49 16.55 -29.02
N SER A 131 -17.48 16.62 -29.89
CA SER A 131 -17.40 15.71 -31.05
C SER A 131 -17.21 14.26 -30.62
N GLN A 132 -17.60 13.32 -31.47
CA GLN A 132 -17.36 11.89 -31.24
C GLN A 132 -15.88 11.56 -30.98
N GLU A 133 -14.95 12.21 -31.68
CA GLU A 133 -13.49 12.02 -31.49
C GLU A 133 -13.07 12.42 -30.07
N ASN A 134 -13.45 13.62 -29.63
CA ASN A 134 -13.19 14.08 -28.27
C ASN A 134 -13.88 13.22 -27.21
N LEU A 135 -15.07 12.70 -27.48
CA LEU A 135 -15.78 11.81 -26.56
C LEU A 135 -15.01 10.49 -26.37
N GLN A 136 -14.49 9.91 -27.44
CA GLN A 136 -13.64 8.72 -27.38
C GLN A 136 -12.34 8.99 -26.60
N ARG A 137 -11.71 10.15 -26.86
CA ARG A 137 -10.52 10.60 -26.14
C ARG A 137 -10.79 10.77 -24.64
N LEU A 138 -11.94 11.33 -24.28
CA LEU A 138 -12.37 11.46 -22.87
C LEU A 138 -12.50 10.09 -22.20
N CYS A 139 -13.14 9.11 -22.86
CA CYS A 139 -13.25 7.74 -22.34
C CYS A 139 -11.88 7.08 -22.15
N ALA A 140 -10.93 7.31 -23.06
CA ALA A 140 -9.55 6.84 -22.92
C ALA A 140 -8.86 7.46 -21.70
N TYR A 141 -8.93 8.80 -21.56
CA TYR A 141 -8.36 9.51 -20.41
C TYR A 141 -8.97 9.05 -19.07
N ILE A 142 -10.27 8.79 -19.02
CA ILE A 142 -10.93 8.24 -17.82
C ILE A 142 -10.42 6.83 -17.51
N SER A 143 -10.15 6.01 -18.53
CA SER A 143 -9.62 4.65 -18.35
C SER A 143 -8.19 4.67 -17.78
N ASP A 144 -7.37 5.61 -18.23
CA ASP A 144 -6.01 5.79 -17.73
C ASP A 144 -6.00 6.42 -16.33
N PHE A 145 -6.88 7.40 -16.08
CA PHE A 145 -7.14 7.97 -14.75
C PHE A 145 -7.61 6.90 -13.75
N PHE A 146 -8.45 5.96 -14.18
CA PHE A 146 -8.88 4.84 -13.36
C PHE A 146 -7.70 3.94 -12.96
N GLN A 147 -6.77 3.71 -13.89
CA GLN A 147 -5.58 2.87 -13.70
C GLN A 147 -4.39 3.59 -13.03
N ASP A 148 -4.56 4.85 -12.60
CA ASP A 148 -3.52 5.67 -11.98
C ASP A 148 -2.25 5.82 -12.85
N LYS A 149 -2.42 5.85 -14.19
CA LYS A 149 -1.29 6.08 -15.09
C LYS A 149 -0.83 7.54 -15.02
N THR A 150 0.45 7.76 -14.71
CA THR A 150 1.02 9.07 -14.35
C THR A 150 1.52 9.90 -15.54
N ALA A 151 1.70 9.30 -16.71
CA ALA A 151 2.16 9.97 -17.92
C ALA A 151 1.03 10.05 -18.95
N ILE A 152 0.23 11.11 -18.88
CA ILE A 152 -0.74 11.42 -19.94
C ILE A 152 -0.41 12.82 -20.44
N ASP A 153 0.12 12.89 -21.66
CA ASP A 153 0.11 14.12 -22.46
C ASP A 153 -1.34 14.37 -22.86
N ILE A 154 -2.06 15.06 -21.99
CA ILE A 154 -3.47 15.39 -22.19
C ILE A 154 -3.54 16.52 -23.21
N ILE A 155 -4.15 16.24 -24.35
CA ILE A 155 -4.61 17.25 -25.30
C ILE A 155 -5.98 17.72 -24.78
N PRO A 156 -6.13 19.01 -24.42
CA PRO A 156 -7.39 19.52 -23.90
C PRO A 156 -8.55 19.26 -24.85
N ILE A 157 -9.69 18.88 -24.27
CA ILE A 157 -10.92 18.60 -24.99
C ILE A 157 -11.75 19.86 -25.07
N LYS A 158 -12.08 20.27 -26.29
CA LYS A 158 -13.03 21.34 -26.55
C LYS A 158 -14.45 20.84 -26.34
N VAL A 159 -15.21 21.60 -25.58
CA VAL A 159 -16.65 21.37 -25.33
C VAL A 159 -17.47 22.55 -25.84
N ASP A 160 -18.77 22.31 -26.04
CA ASP A 160 -19.74 23.35 -26.38
C ASP A 160 -19.76 24.43 -25.29
N SER A 161 -19.82 25.70 -25.72
CA SER A 161 -19.91 26.88 -24.86
C SER A 161 -21.09 26.88 -23.87
N LYS A 162 -22.11 26.05 -24.09
CA LYS A 162 -23.22 25.82 -23.15
C LYS A 162 -22.75 25.22 -21.83
N LEU A 163 -21.70 24.40 -21.84
CA LEU A 163 -21.13 23.84 -20.61
C LEU A 163 -20.27 24.89 -19.90
N LYS A 164 -20.65 25.19 -18.66
CA LYS A 164 -19.92 26.10 -17.77
C LYS A 164 -18.96 25.29 -16.91
N ALA A 165 -18.04 26.00 -16.24
CA ALA A 165 -17.10 25.36 -15.31
C ALA A 165 -17.80 24.51 -14.24
N ILE A 166 -18.95 24.94 -13.72
CA ILE A 166 -19.71 24.16 -12.73
C ILE A 166 -20.17 22.80 -13.27
N ASP A 167 -20.54 22.72 -14.55
CA ASP A 167 -20.94 21.46 -15.19
C ASP A 167 -19.76 20.48 -15.27
N VAL A 168 -18.58 20.98 -15.65
CA VAL A 168 -17.34 20.20 -15.68
C VAL A 168 -16.93 19.76 -14.28
N MET A 169 -17.12 20.60 -13.26
CA MET A 169 -16.87 20.24 -11.88
C MET A 169 -17.82 19.11 -11.41
N HIS A 170 -19.11 19.18 -11.73
CA HIS A 170 -20.08 18.11 -11.41
C HIS A 170 -19.77 16.82 -12.16
N LEU A 171 -19.42 16.93 -13.44
CA LEU A 171 -18.94 15.79 -14.24
C LEU A 171 -17.74 15.12 -13.55
N GLY A 172 -16.75 15.91 -13.13
CA GLY A 172 -15.60 15.42 -12.39
C GLY A 172 -15.98 14.74 -11.09
N TRP A 173 -16.85 15.34 -10.28
CA TRP A 173 -17.33 14.73 -9.04
C TRP A 173 -18.01 13.39 -9.27
N ASN A 174 -18.90 13.32 -10.26
CA ASN A 174 -19.60 12.10 -10.65
C ASN A 174 -18.61 10.98 -11.03
N ILE A 175 -17.65 11.26 -11.90
CA ILE A 175 -16.59 10.30 -12.29
C ILE A 175 -15.76 9.89 -11.07
N GLY A 176 -15.24 10.86 -10.33
CA GLY A 176 -14.34 10.62 -9.21
C GLY A 176 -15.00 9.82 -8.10
N LYS A 177 -16.26 10.13 -7.78
CA LYS A 177 -17.05 9.39 -6.79
C LYS A 177 -17.35 7.97 -7.26
N ALA A 178 -17.74 7.81 -8.53
CA ALA A 178 -18.02 6.50 -9.13
C ALA A 178 -16.79 5.58 -9.11
N LEU A 179 -15.62 6.13 -9.41
CA LEU A 179 -14.35 5.39 -9.47
C LEU A 179 -13.59 5.32 -8.14
N GLY A 180 -14.12 5.91 -7.06
CA GLY A 180 -13.46 5.93 -5.75
C GLY A 180 -12.17 6.75 -5.68
N LYS A 181 -12.03 7.77 -6.54
CA LYS A 181 -10.85 8.63 -6.64
C LYS A 181 -10.93 9.84 -5.70
N ARG A 182 -9.77 10.30 -5.21
CA ARG A 182 -9.67 11.45 -4.29
C ARG A 182 -10.07 12.75 -5.01
N ARG A 183 -10.76 13.66 -4.31
CA ARG A 183 -11.22 14.96 -4.88
C ARG A 183 -10.08 15.78 -5.49
N SER A 184 -8.93 15.85 -4.84
CA SER A 184 -7.77 16.59 -5.36
C SER A 184 -7.28 16.02 -6.69
N TYR A 185 -7.12 14.71 -6.76
CA TYR A 185 -6.68 14.01 -7.97
C TYR A 185 -7.69 14.18 -9.11
N THR A 186 -8.98 14.06 -8.82
CA THR A 186 -10.05 14.31 -9.78
C THR A 186 -10.07 15.76 -10.26
N ALA A 187 -9.83 16.74 -9.37
CA ALA A 187 -9.80 18.16 -9.71
C ALA A 187 -8.64 18.49 -10.67
N GLU A 188 -7.45 17.93 -10.42
CA GLU A 188 -6.31 18.04 -11.32
C GLU A 188 -6.61 17.41 -12.69
N PHE A 189 -7.20 16.22 -12.69
CA PHE A 189 -7.60 15.51 -13.91
C PHE A 189 -8.53 16.37 -14.79
N ILE A 190 -9.66 16.84 -14.24
CA ILE A 190 -10.60 17.63 -15.05
C ILE A 190 -10.03 18.99 -15.46
N LYS A 191 -9.15 19.60 -14.66
CA LYS A 191 -8.52 20.87 -15.03
C LYS A 191 -7.53 20.69 -16.19
N LYS A 192 -6.88 19.53 -16.31
CA LYS A 192 -6.04 19.20 -17.47
C LYS A 192 -6.90 18.87 -18.71
N VAL A 193 -7.90 18.00 -18.56
CA VAL A 193 -8.75 17.54 -19.67
C VAL A 193 -9.58 18.67 -20.26
N PHE A 194 -10.13 19.56 -19.43
CA PHE A 194 -10.99 20.67 -19.85
C PHE A 194 -10.30 22.02 -19.61
N ALA A 195 -9.03 22.13 -20.02
CA ALA A 195 -8.18 23.28 -19.69
C ALA A 195 -8.81 24.63 -20.06
N ASP A 196 -9.46 24.73 -21.23
CA ASP A 196 -10.10 25.96 -21.69
C ASP A 196 -11.28 26.37 -20.80
N THR A 197 -12.18 25.43 -20.50
CA THR A 197 -13.38 25.67 -19.66
C THR A 197 -12.99 25.95 -18.21
N MET A 198 -11.90 25.34 -17.74
CA MET A 198 -11.46 25.41 -16.34
C MET A 198 -10.32 26.42 -16.11
N LYS A 199 -9.96 27.22 -17.11
CA LYS A 199 -8.78 28.10 -17.08
C LYS A 199 -8.76 29.02 -15.86
N GLU A 200 -9.91 29.63 -15.54
CA GLU A 200 -10.06 30.64 -14.47
C GLU A 200 -10.26 30.02 -13.08
N ASN A 201 -10.48 28.71 -12.98
CA ASN A 201 -10.80 28.05 -11.72
C ASN A 201 -9.56 27.40 -11.10
N GLU A 202 -9.07 27.92 -9.98
CA GLU A 202 -8.01 27.27 -9.21
C GLU A 202 -8.42 25.89 -8.71
N ILE A 203 -7.44 24.98 -8.54
CA ILE A 203 -7.68 23.60 -8.08
C ILE A 203 -8.45 23.59 -6.74
N ASN A 204 -8.09 24.47 -5.80
CA ASN A 204 -8.80 24.57 -4.51
C ASN A 204 -10.27 24.98 -4.68
N THR A 205 -10.56 25.85 -5.64
CA THR A 205 -11.93 26.25 -5.98
C THR A 205 -12.71 25.07 -6.55
N ILE A 206 -12.09 24.31 -7.46
CA ILE A 206 -12.66 23.11 -8.05
C ILE A 206 -13.00 22.09 -6.97
N ILE A 207 -12.04 21.77 -6.09
CA ILE A 207 -12.22 20.80 -5.00
C ILE A 207 -13.42 21.17 -4.12
N LYS A 208 -13.58 22.45 -3.78
CA LYS A 208 -14.69 22.92 -2.95
C LYS A 208 -16.03 22.86 -3.69
N LYS A 209 -16.08 23.33 -4.94
CA LYS A 209 -17.34 23.52 -5.68
C LYS A 209 -17.85 22.29 -6.43
N MET A 210 -17.02 21.27 -6.65
CA MET A 210 -17.42 20.10 -7.46
C MET A 210 -18.58 19.27 -6.95
N SER A 211 -18.99 19.44 -5.69
CA SER A 211 -20.19 18.78 -5.14
C SER A 211 -21.26 19.78 -4.68
N HIS A 212 -21.22 21.03 -5.16
CA HIS A 212 -22.11 22.10 -4.72
C HIS A 212 -23.41 22.11 -5.52
N SER A 213 -24.57 21.94 -4.89
CA SER A 213 -25.84 21.73 -5.59
C SER A 213 -26.65 23.00 -5.88
N GLU A 214 -26.27 24.16 -5.33
CA GLU A 214 -27.09 25.38 -5.36
C GLU A 214 -27.02 26.18 -6.67
N THR A 215 -26.14 25.79 -7.59
CA THR A 215 -25.96 26.52 -8.86
C THR A 215 -26.71 25.84 -10.00
N GLU A 216 -27.39 26.62 -10.84
CA GLU A 216 -27.98 26.12 -12.07
C GLU A 216 -26.89 25.53 -12.98
N CYS A 217 -27.10 24.27 -13.37
CA CYS A 217 -26.15 23.45 -14.10
C CYS A 217 -26.91 22.47 -15.01
N LEU A 218 -26.34 22.19 -16.17
CA LEU A 218 -26.79 21.21 -17.15
C LEU A 218 -26.40 19.79 -16.72
N ILE A 219 -25.20 19.63 -16.14
CA ILE A 219 -24.74 18.34 -15.61
C ILE A 219 -25.03 18.30 -14.11
N LYS A 220 -25.97 17.45 -13.70
CA LYS A 220 -26.36 17.28 -12.30
C LYS A 220 -25.46 16.26 -11.58
N LEU A 221 -25.34 16.42 -10.27
CA LEU A 221 -24.72 15.41 -9.42
C LEU A 221 -25.55 14.13 -9.49
N ASN A 222 -24.91 13.02 -9.82
CA ASN A 222 -25.57 11.72 -9.98
C ASN A 222 -24.96 10.72 -8.99
N PRO A 223 -25.64 10.43 -7.87
CA PRO A 223 -25.14 9.46 -6.89
C PRO A 223 -25.22 8.00 -7.38
N ASP A 224 -25.98 7.73 -8.45
CA ASP A 224 -26.45 6.40 -8.82
C ASP A 224 -25.76 5.83 -10.06
N ILE A 225 -24.59 6.35 -10.43
CA ILE A 225 -23.81 5.86 -11.58
C ILE A 225 -23.42 4.38 -11.43
N ILE A 226 -23.23 3.90 -10.20
CA ILE A 226 -22.82 2.52 -9.90
C ILE A 226 -24.00 1.62 -9.47
N GLN A 227 -25.25 2.10 -9.50
CA GLN A 227 -26.40 1.27 -9.06
C GLN A 227 -26.62 0.04 -9.94
#